data_AF-A0A7Y1XXL9-F1
#
_entry.id   AF-A0A7Y1XXL9-F1
#
_cell.length_a   1.000
_cell.length_b   1.000
_cell.length_c   1.000
_cell.angle_alpha   90.00
_cell.angle_beta   90.00
_cell.angle_gamma   90.00
#
_symmetry.space_group_name_H-M   'P 1'
#
loop_
_entity.id
_entity.type
_entity.pdbx_description
1 polymer ?
#
loop_
_entity_poly.entity_id
_entity_poly.type
_entity_poly.pdbx_seq_one_letter_code
_entity_poly.pdbx_strand_id
1 'polypeptide(L)'
;MSMTNETYDVALHRAAQYLATFGKNFCESKEDDSHTNLEWVVGDHLLRSREAPGGRQLILNGEELALQWVGDRPLQLTLAGRTHGEVIVWMHHAAVQNGLSDYEFHLHYRLPSGPIPHDYVYPRPDAQRAEQVCSYRDNAQ
;
A
#
# COMPACT_ATOMS: atom_id res chain seq x y z
N MET A 1 -0.92 -21.17 18.76
CA MET A 1 -1.31 -19.78 19.10
C MET A 1 -1.97 -19.21 17.87
N SER A 2 -3.30 -19.11 17.87
CA SER A 2 -4.07 -18.58 16.75
C SER A 2 -3.78 -17.08 16.64
N MET A 3 -3.16 -16.66 15.54
CA MET A 3 -3.01 -15.23 15.24
C MET A 3 -4.41 -14.71 14.93
N THR A 4 -4.88 -13.72 15.69
CA THR A 4 -6.23 -13.18 15.58
C THR A 4 -6.41 -12.47 14.23
N ASN A 5 -7.50 -12.83 13.53
CA ASN A 5 -7.91 -12.29 12.22
C ASN A 5 -7.88 -10.75 12.11
N GLU A 6 -7.96 -10.05 13.23
CA GLU A 6 -7.88 -8.58 13.34
C GLU A 6 -6.53 -8.01 12.88
N THR A 7 -5.43 -8.76 13.01
CA THR A 7 -4.07 -8.27 12.69
C THR A 7 -3.85 -8.11 11.19
N TYR A 8 -4.43 -8.98 10.36
CA TYR A 8 -4.22 -8.97 8.92
C TYR A 8 -4.99 -7.83 8.24
N ASP A 9 -6.25 -7.64 8.60
CA ASP A 9 -7.09 -6.57 8.04
C ASP A 9 -6.50 -5.19 8.38
N VAL A 10 -5.97 -5.03 9.60
CA VAL A 10 -5.22 -3.83 10.00
C VAL A 10 -3.93 -3.67 9.19
N ALA A 11 -3.18 -4.76 8.96
CA ALA A 11 -1.96 -4.72 8.16
C ALA A 11 -2.23 -4.33 6.70
N LEU A 12 -3.28 -4.90 6.09
CA LEU A 12 -3.68 -4.57 4.73
C LEU A 12 -4.16 -3.12 4.62
N HIS A 13 -4.96 -2.65 5.59
CA HIS A 13 -5.39 -1.25 5.66
C HIS A 13 -4.18 -0.30 5.77
N ARG A 14 -3.22 -0.61 6.64
CA ARG A 14 -1.98 0.16 6.78
C ARG A 14 -1.13 0.11 5.51
N ALA A 15 -1.08 -1.02 4.82
CA ALA A 15 -0.37 -1.13 3.54
C ALA A 15 -1.01 -0.26 2.45
N ALA A 16 -2.34 -0.20 2.40
CA ALA A 16 -3.06 0.67 1.46
C ALA A 16 -2.77 2.16 1.66
N GLN A 17 -2.37 2.58 2.87
CA GLN A 17 -1.97 3.95 3.15
C GLN A 17 -0.68 4.36 2.40
N TYR A 18 0.20 3.41 2.04
CA TYR A 18 1.36 3.71 1.19
C TYR A 18 0.94 4.10 -0.22
N LEU A 19 -0.12 3.49 -0.77
CA LEU A 19 -0.64 3.82 -2.09
C LEU A 19 -1.28 5.21 -2.09
N ALA A 20 -2.03 5.53 -1.02
CA ALA A 20 -2.64 6.85 -0.87
C ALA A 20 -1.59 7.98 -0.77
N THR A 21 -0.52 7.73 0.00
CA THR A 21 0.60 8.67 0.15
C THR A 21 1.47 8.73 -1.10
N PHE A 22 1.67 7.62 -1.83
CA PHE A 22 2.31 7.63 -3.16
C PHE A 22 1.59 8.60 -4.10
N GLY A 23 0.26 8.48 -4.22
CA GLY A 23 -0.54 9.38 -5.06
C GLY A 23 -0.38 10.85 -4.66
N LYS A 24 -0.36 11.13 -3.34
CA LYS A 24 -0.13 12.49 -2.84
C LYS A 24 1.27 13.04 -3.16
N ASN A 25 2.30 12.20 -3.14
CA ASN A 25 3.67 12.65 -3.42
C ASN A 25 3.90 12.90 -4.91
N PHE A 26 3.31 12.09 -5.78
CA PHE A 26 3.76 11.99 -7.16
C PHE A 26 2.68 12.24 -8.23
N CYS A 27 1.40 12.26 -7.88
CA CYS A 27 0.35 12.63 -8.80
C CYS A 27 0.04 14.13 -8.67
N GLU A 28 -0.19 14.80 -9.79
CA GLU A 28 -0.69 16.17 -9.77
C GLU A 28 -2.06 16.24 -9.07
N SER A 29 -2.15 17.13 -8.08
CA SER A 29 -3.40 17.45 -7.39
C SER A 29 -4.42 18.01 -8.38
N LYS A 30 -5.67 17.52 -8.29
CA LYS A 30 -6.80 18.07 -9.05
C LYS A 30 -7.76 18.73 -8.06
N GLU A 31 -8.44 19.80 -8.45
CA GLU A 31 -9.35 20.58 -7.58
C GLU A 31 -10.51 19.77 -6.94
N ASP A 32 -10.69 18.49 -7.29
CA ASP A 32 -11.71 17.58 -6.75
C ASP A 32 -11.10 16.25 -6.23
N ASP A 33 -9.83 16.24 -5.79
CA ASP A 33 -9.09 15.01 -5.48
C ASP A 33 -9.25 14.48 -4.04
N SER A 34 -10.19 15.02 -3.28
CA SER A 34 -10.40 14.68 -1.87
C SER A 34 -10.69 13.19 -1.59
N HIS A 35 -11.02 12.38 -2.62
CA HIS A 35 -11.44 10.99 -2.44
C HIS A 35 -10.87 9.93 -3.41
N THR A 36 -9.99 10.24 -4.37
CA THR A 36 -9.69 9.28 -5.46
C THR A 36 -8.20 9.12 -5.77
N ASN A 37 -7.45 8.45 -4.88
CA ASN A 37 -6.05 8.07 -5.13
C ASN A 37 -5.81 6.55 -5.24
N LEU A 38 -6.87 5.74 -5.07
CA LEU A 38 -6.79 4.28 -5.08
C LEU A 38 -7.80 3.73 -6.08
N GLU A 39 -7.32 2.89 -6.99
CA GLU A 39 -8.15 2.07 -7.87
C GLU A 39 -8.02 0.62 -7.43
N TRP A 40 -9.15 -0.03 -7.18
CA TRP A 40 -9.19 -1.46 -6.93
C TRP A 40 -9.33 -2.20 -8.24
N VAL A 41 -8.44 -3.15 -8.52
CA VAL A 41 -8.58 -4.02 -9.68
C VAL A 41 -9.31 -5.28 -9.24
N VAL A 42 -10.60 -5.33 -9.56
CA VAL A 42 -11.48 -6.48 -9.29
C VAL A 42 -10.95 -7.69 -10.05
N GLY A 43 -10.80 -8.83 -9.36
CA GLY A 43 -10.34 -10.11 -9.94
C GLY A 43 -8.87 -10.49 -9.66
N ASP A 44 -8.00 -9.53 -9.35
CA ASP A 44 -6.56 -9.80 -9.11
C ASP A 44 -6.13 -9.60 -7.64
N HIS A 45 -7.04 -9.18 -6.75
CA HIS A 45 -6.74 -8.82 -5.35
C HIS A 45 -5.64 -7.74 -5.19
N LEU A 46 -5.55 -6.86 -6.19
CA LEU A 46 -4.59 -5.77 -6.25
C LEU A 46 -5.27 -4.43 -5.97
N LEU A 47 -4.79 -3.71 -4.94
CA LEU A 47 -5.02 -2.26 -4.88
C LEU A 47 -3.92 -1.59 -5.71
N ARG A 48 -4.27 -0.61 -6.53
CA ARG A 48 -3.30 0.19 -7.27
C ARG A 48 -3.47 1.67 -6.92
N SER A 49 -2.35 2.39 -6.84
CA SER A 49 -2.40 3.85 -6.81
C SER A 49 -2.84 4.37 -8.18
N ARG A 50 -3.22 5.64 -8.24
CA ARG A 50 -3.21 6.37 -9.52
C ARG A 50 -1.81 6.31 -10.15
N GLU A 51 -1.77 6.31 -11.48
CA GLU A 51 -0.53 6.42 -12.23
C GLU A 51 0.07 7.84 -12.06
N ALA A 52 1.32 7.88 -11.63
CA ALA A 52 2.16 9.06 -11.58
C ALA A 52 2.90 9.26 -12.92
N PRO A 53 3.47 10.45 -13.20
CA PRO A 53 4.10 10.76 -14.47
C PRO A 53 5.07 9.70 -14.99
N GLY A 54 4.97 9.41 -16.29
CA GLY A 54 5.79 8.42 -16.98
C GLY A 54 5.53 6.98 -16.54
N GLY A 55 4.27 6.61 -16.31
CA GLY A 55 3.88 5.20 -16.12
C GLY A 55 4.16 4.63 -14.73
N ARG A 56 4.44 5.47 -13.73
CA ARG A 56 4.86 4.99 -12.40
C ARG A 56 3.65 4.71 -11.54
N GLN A 57 3.61 3.55 -10.90
CA GLN A 57 2.45 3.15 -10.09
C GLN A 57 2.91 2.32 -8.89
N LEU A 58 2.18 2.40 -7.79
CA LEU A 58 2.36 1.50 -6.66
C LEU A 58 1.17 0.54 -6.58
N ILE A 59 1.46 -0.74 -6.47
CA ILE A 59 0.47 -1.81 -6.37
C ILE A 59 0.66 -2.53 -5.03
N LEU A 60 -0.43 -2.81 -4.34
CA LEU A 60 -0.48 -3.67 -3.16
C LEU A 60 -1.09 -5.00 -3.57
N ASN A 61 -0.28 -6.05 -3.52
CA ASN A 61 -0.74 -7.42 -3.61
C ASN A 61 -1.25 -7.85 -2.23
N GLY A 62 -2.56 -8.08 -2.15
CA GLY A 62 -3.21 -8.56 -0.94
C GLY A 62 -2.69 -9.93 -0.53
N GLU A 63 -2.66 -10.91 -1.42
CA GLU A 63 -2.28 -12.31 -1.13
C GLU A 63 -0.89 -12.45 -0.50
N GLU A 64 0.10 -11.77 -1.07
CA GLU A 64 1.49 -11.82 -0.59
C GLU A 64 1.80 -10.80 0.50
N LEU A 65 0.85 -9.88 0.76
CA LEU A 65 1.07 -8.66 1.55
C LEU A 65 2.36 -7.95 1.09
N ALA A 66 2.39 -7.59 -0.19
CA ALA A 66 3.58 -7.05 -0.85
C ALA A 66 3.28 -5.75 -1.62
N LEU A 67 4.25 -4.84 -1.64
CA LEU A 67 4.23 -3.66 -2.49
C LEU A 67 5.02 -3.91 -3.76
N GLN A 68 4.46 -3.50 -4.90
CA GLN A 68 5.08 -3.56 -6.21
C GLN A 68 5.14 -2.15 -6.79
N TRP A 69 6.34 -1.69 -7.09
CA TRP A 69 6.58 -0.44 -7.78
C TRP A 69 6.69 -0.72 -9.27
N VAL A 70 5.79 -0.12 -10.05
CA VAL A 70 5.80 -0.11 -11.51
C VAL A 70 6.51 1.15 -11.99
N GLY A 71 7.39 1.01 -12.98
CA GLY A 71 8.16 2.09 -13.58
C GLY A 71 9.30 1.53 -14.43
N ASP A 72 10.23 2.40 -14.81
CA ASP A 72 11.40 2.02 -15.62
C ASP A 72 12.29 0.98 -14.92
N ARG A 73 12.32 1.00 -13.59
CA ARG A 73 12.99 0.03 -12.73
C ARG A 73 11.99 -0.58 -11.75
N PRO A 74 11.30 -1.67 -12.14
CA PRO A 74 10.31 -2.30 -11.28
C PRO A 74 10.97 -2.91 -10.05
N LEU A 75 10.30 -2.78 -8.90
CA LEU A 75 10.79 -3.24 -7.60
C LEU A 75 9.63 -3.88 -6.83
N GLN A 76 9.92 -4.84 -5.96
CA GLN A 76 8.93 -5.45 -5.07
C GLN A 76 9.47 -5.55 -3.65
N LEU A 77 8.56 -5.41 -2.67
CA LEU A 77 8.83 -5.60 -1.25
C LEU A 77 7.70 -6.40 -0.59
N THR A 78 8.01 -7.62 -0.15
CA THR A 78 7.15 -8.33 0.82
C THR A 78 7.20 -7.62 2.17
N LEU A 79 6.03 -7.31 2.72
CA LEU A 79 5.93 -6.56 3.98
C LEU A 79 6.15 -7.46 5.20
N ALA A 80 5.85 -8.75 5.11
CA ALA A 80 5.96 -9.68 6.23
C ALA A 80 7.32 -9.59 6.96
N GLY A 81 7.29 -9.27 8.24
CA GLY A 81 8.47 -9.10 9.09
C GLY A 81 9.21 -7.77 8.95
N ARG A 82 8.78 -6.88 8.06
CA ARG A 82 9.32 -5.52 7.93
C ARG A 82 8.62 -4.56 8.87
N THR A 83 9.36 -3.58 9.34
CA THR A 83 8.85 -2.43 10.08
C THR A 83 8.30 -1.35 9.14
N HIS A 84 7.40 -0.51 9.64
CA HIS A 84 6.96 0.69 8.91
C HIS A 84 8.15 1.57 8.47
N GLY A 85 9.15 1.74 9.34
CA GLY A 85 10.39 2.47 9.03
C GLY A 85 11.14 1.91 7.81
N GLU A 86 11.32 0.59 7.76
CA GLU A 86 11.96 -0.08 6.61
C GLU A 86 11.16 0.09 5.31
N VAL A 87 9.83 0.09 5.40
CA VAL A 87 8.97 0.31 4.23
C VAL A 87 9.11 1.74 3.71
N ILE A 88 9.17 2.75 4.59
CA ILE A 88 9.41 4.15 4.19
C ILE A 88 10.76 4.28 3.47
N VAL A 89 11.81 3.68 4.03
CA VAL A 89 13.15 3.69 3.42
C VAL A 89 13.11 3.05 2.04
N TRP A 90 12.44 1.90 1.90
CA TRP A 90 12.28 1.24 0.60
C TRP A 90 11.50 2.11 -0.41
N MET A 91 10.41 2.74 0.01
CA MET A 91 9.62 3.64 -0.83
C MET A 91 10.44 4.81 -1.35
N HIS A 92 11.25 5.42 -0.49
CA HIS A 92 12.17 6.49 -0.88
C HIS A 92 13.21 6.02 -1.89
N HIS A 93 13.84 4.87 -1.66
CA HIS A 93 14.78 4.30 -2.62
C HIS A 93 14.12 3.97 -3.97
N ALA A 94 12.92 3.41 -3.96
CA ALA A 94 12.17 3.08 -5.17
C ALA A 94 11.82 4.33 -5.99
N ALA A 95 11.41 5.42 -5.32
CA ALA A 95 11.14 6.71 -5.93
C ALA A 95 12.38 7.27 -6.65
N VAL A 96 13.51 7.38 -5.93
CA VAL A 96 14.76 7.92 -6.47
C VAL A 96 15.28 7.06 -7.62
N GLN A 97 15.24 5.72 -7.50
CA GLN A 97 15.65 4.83 -8.59
C GLN A 97 14.78 4.97 -9.82
N ASN A 98 13.50 5.28 -9.66
CA ASN A 98 12.58 5.53 -10.77
C ASN A 98 12.55 7.00 -11.21
N GLY A 99 13.47 7.85 -10.74
CA GLY A 99 13.59 9.24 -11.19
C GLY A 99 12.48 10.16 -10.70
N LEU A 100 11.81 9.80 -9.60
CA LEU A 100 10.91 10.70 -8.87
C LEU A 100 11.67 11.46 -7.77
N SER A 101 11.01 12.46 -7.20
CA SER A 101 11.48 13.17 -6.00
C SER A 101 11.45 12.26 -4.77
N ASP A 102 11.98 12.78 -3.65
CA ASP A 102 11.94 12.10 -2.36
C ASP A 102 10.50 11.76 -1.96
N TYR A 103 10.33 10.56 -1.39
CA TYR A 103 9.06 10.11 -0.84
C TYR A 103 8.91 10.50 0.63
N GLU A 104 7.76 11.08 0.98
CA GLU A 104 7.37 11.35 2.37
C GLU A 104 6.06 10.63 2.74
N PHE A 105 6.08 9.88 3.85
CA PHE A 105 4.86 9.30 4.40
C PHE A 105 4.12 10.34 5.25
N HIS A 106 3.13 11.00 4.65
CA HIS A 106 2.31 12.01 5.36
C HIS A 106 0.82 11.88 5.01
N LEU A 107 0.05 11.29 5.94
CA LEU A 107 -1.41 11.26 5.90
C LEU A 107 -2.00 12.64 6.24
N HIS A 108 -2.83 13.18 5.35
CA HIS A 108 -3.48 14.49 5.55
C HIS A 108 -4.72 14.43 6.45
N TYR A 109 -5.08 13.25 6.95
CA TYR A 109 -6.21 13.01 7.85
C TYR A 109 -5.75 12.24 9.09
N ARG A 110 -6.44 12.47 10.22
CA ARG A 110 -6.23 11.68 11.44
C ARG A 110 -7.10 10.43 11.37
N LEU A 111 -6.47 9.26 11.51
CA LEU A 111 -7.19 8.01 11.70
C LEU A 111 -7.56 7.83 13.18
N PRO A 112 -8.73 7.26 13.50
CA PRO A 112 -9.09 6.91 14.88
C PRO A 112 -8.07 5.99 15.57
N SER A 113 -7.40 5.14 14.79
CA SER A 113 -6.34 4.23 15.23
C SER A 113 -4.97 4.90 15.42
N GLY A 114 -4.83 6.19 15.11
CA GLY A 114 -3.56 6.92 15.17
C GLY A 114 -2.63 6.63 13.97
N PRO A 115 -1.45 7.27 13.94
CA PRO A 115 -0.43 7.00 12.92
C PRO A 115 0.13 5.58 13.05
N ILE A 116 0.71 5.05 11.98
CA ILE A 116 1.45 3.79 12.03
C ILE A 116 2.73 4.02 12.86
N PRO A 117 2.97 3.28 13.95
CA PRO A 117 4.24 3.37 14.69
C PRO A 117 5.43 3.00 13.80
N HIS A 118 6.55 3.70 13.94
CA HIS A 118 7.75 3.46 13.13
C HIS A 118 8.26 2.01 13.24
N ASP A 119 8.15 1.42 14.42
CA ASP A 119 8.56 0.06 14.77
C ASP A 119 7.46 -0.99 14.56
N TYR A 120 6.30 -0.61 13.99
CA TYR A 120 5.24 -1.57 13.69
C TYR A 120 5.72 -2.61 12.68
N VAL A 121 5.72 -3.88 13.09
CA VAL A 121 6.10 -5.02 12.25
C VAL A 121 4.87 -5.61 11.55
N TYR A 122 4.94 -5.73 10.23
CA TYR A 122 3.88 -6.37 9.47
C TYR A 122 3.85 -7.89 9.71
N PRO A 123 2.66 -8.48 9.93
CA PRO A 123 2.52 -9.91 10.15
C PRO A 123 2.84 -10.70 8.87
N ARG A 124 3.08 -11.99 9.01
CA ARG A 124 3.05 -12.90 7.85
C ARG A 124 1.59 -13.01 7.37
N PRO A 125 1.34 -13.02 6.05
CA PRO A 125 0.01 -13.26 5.52
C PRO A 125 -0.50 -14.62 6.01
N ASP A 126 -1.72 -14.62 6.55
CA ASP A 126 -2.46 -15.85 6.78
C ASP A 126 -3.14 -16.21 5.46
N ALA A 127 -2.71 -17.30 4.82
CA ALA A 127 -3.21 -17.71 3.51
C ALA A 127 -4.75 -17.85 3.48
N GLN A 128 -5.35 -18.37 4.57
CA GLN A 128 -6.79 -18.56 4.64
C GLN A 128 -7.52 -17.21 4.77
N ARG A 129 -6.94 -16.26 5.51
CA ARG A 129 -7.55 -14.93 5.67
C ARG A 129 -7.34 -14.05 4.44
N ALA A 130 -6.18 -14.14 3.80
CA ALA A 130 -5.91 -13.49 2.53
C ALA A 130 -6.99 -13.87 1.52
N GLU A 131 -7.22 -15.18 1.29
CA GLU A 131 -8.26 -15.69 0.39
C GLU A 131 -9.69 -15.22 0.80
N GLN A 132 -9.99 -15.14 2.10
CA GLN A 132 -11.28 -14.63 2.58
C GLN A 132 -11.50 -13.14 2.31
N VAL A 133 -10.54 -12.28 2.66
CA VAL A 133 -10.67 -10.82 2.45
C VAL A 133 -10.77 -10.49 0.97
N CYS A 134 -10.01 -11.23 0.17
CA CYS A 134 -10.02 -11.22 -1.27
C CYS A 134 -11.39 -11.63 -1.83
N SER A 135 -11.94 -12.76 -1.40
CA SER A 135 -13.26 -13.24 -1.84
C SER A 135 -14.45 -12.41 -1.34
N TYR A 136 -14.42 -11.84 -0.13
CA TYR A 136 -15.50 -10.94 0.35
C TYR A 136 -15.59 -9.65 -0.47
N ARG A 137 -14.48 -9.17 -1.04
CA ARG A 137 -14.42 -7.92 -1.80
C ARG A 137 -14.76 -8.09 -3.28
N ASP A 138 -14.71 -9.32 -3.79
CA ASP A 138 -15.21 -9.66 -5.13
C ASP A 138 -16.74 -9.82 -5.15
N ASN A 139 -17.34 -10.26 -4.03
CA ASN A 139 -18.78 -10.48 -3.90
C ASN A 139 -19.58 -9.21 -3.50
N ALA A 140 -18.94 -8.06 -3.34
CA ALA A 140 -19.59 -6.80 -2.99
C ALA A 140 -20.11 -6.00 -4.21
N GLN A 141 -20.34 -6.69 -5.35
CA GLN A 141 -20.91 -6.12 -6.58
C GLN A 141 -22.43 -6.31 -6.66
#